data_AF-A0A258DAK9-F1
#
_entry.id   AF-A0A258DAK9-F1
#
_cell.length_a   1.000
_cell.length_b   1.000
_cell.length_c   1.000
_cell.angle_alpha   90.00
_cell.angle_beta   90.00
_cell.angle_gamma   90.00
#
_symmetry.space_group_name_H-M   'P 1'
#
loop_
_entity.id
_entity.type
_entity.pdbx_description
1 polymer ?
#
loop_
_entity_poly.entity_id
_entity_poly.type
_entity_poly.pdbx_seq_one_letter_code
_entity_poly.pdbx_strand_id
1 'polypeptide(L)'
;MTPRVSLIAAGLLVLLSGQGGADASTLVIGGGAAKECSDAAQSGRSDSRSILTCTTALEVETLSFRDRARTFVNRGVLQMRQRQFSAARADFDQAGTIDPDLGEVYVNRGATFVGEERYREGLEQI
;
A
#
# COMPACT_ATOMS: atom_id res chain seq x y z
N MET A 1 55.66 50.16 -30.43
CA MET A 1 56.43 48.92 -30.21
C MET A 1 55.53 47.92 -29.52
N THR A 2 55.04 46.91 -30.26
CA THR A 2 54.27 45.77 -29.75
C THR A 2 55.21 44.74 -29.11
N PRO A 3 54.74 44.03 -28.08
CA PRO A 3 54.73 42.56 -28.13
C PRO A 3 53.45 42.01 -27.46
N ARG A 4 52.99 40.77 -27.59
CA ARG A 4 53.28 39.59 -28.40
C ARG A 4 52.04 38.72 -28.19
N VAL A 5 51.47 38.19 -29.27
CA VAL A 5 50.44 37.15 -29.21
C VAL A 5 51.11 35.83 -28.78
N SER A 6 50.48 35.06 -27.91
CA SER A 6 50.74 33.62 -27.76
C SER A 6 49.47 32.90 -27.32
N LEU A 7 48.98 32.04 -28.22
CA LEU A 7 47.93 31.03 -28.04
C LEU A 7 48.50 29.80 -27.34
N ILE A 8 47.83 29.26 -26.31
CA ILE A 8 47.85 27.83 -25.89
C ILE A 8 46.51 27.57 -25.15
N ALA A 9 45.50 26.95 -25.77
CA ALA A 9 45.18 25.51 -25.85
C ALA A 9 44.48 24.90 -24.61
N ALA A 10 43.21 24.51 -24.84
CA ALA A 10 42.50 23.30 -24.40
C ALA A 10 42.59 22.76 -22.96
N GLY A 11 41.40 22.57 -22.37
CA GLY A 11 41.07 21.40 -21.56
C GLY A 11 40.85 21.64 -20.06
N LEU A 12 39.61 21.53 -19.58
CA LEU A 12 39.10 20.30 -18.97
C LEU A 12 37.63 20.48 -18.55
N LEU A 13 36.80 19.56 -19.05
CA LEU A 13 35.40 19.36 -18.66
C LEU A 13 35.39 18.54 -17.36
N VAL A 14 34.91 19.11 -16.25
CA VAL A 14 34.45 18.32 -15.08
C VAL A 14 33.20 18.98 -14.52
N LEU A 15 32.04 18.55 -15.01
CA LEU A 15 30.75 18.75 -14.35
C LEU A 15 30.37 17.43 -13.68
N LEU A 16 30.93 17.21 -12.49
CA LEU A 16 30.53 16.13 -11.58
C LEU A 16 30.48 16.71 -10.16
N SER A 17 29.33 17.30 -9.85
CA SER A 17 28.86 17.36 -8.48
C SER A 17 27.41 16.91 -8.52
N GLY A 18 27.24 15.60 -8.32
CA GLY A 18 25.96 15.00 -8.09
C GLY A 18 25.28 15.69 -6.92
N GLN A 19 24.04 16.10 -7.15
CA GLN A 19 23.09 16.33 -6.07
C GLN A 19 22.15 15.16 -6.21
N GLY A 20 22.45 14.10 -5.43
CA GLY A 20 21.55 12.97 -5.29
C GLY A 20 20.17 13.49 -4.96
N GLY A 21 19.15 12.92 -5.61
CA GLY A 21 17.79 13.06 -5.14
C GLY A 21 17.77 12.52 -3.72
N ALA A 22 17.83 13.42 -2.73
CA ALA A 22 17.48 13.09 -1.38
C ALA A 22 15.97 12.84 -1.43
N ASP A 23 15.60 11.55 -1.51
CA ASP A 23 14.26 11.09 -1.24
C ASP A 23 13.80 11.77 0.04
N ALA A 24 12.86 12.70 -0.12
CA ALA A 24 12.26 13.41 0.98
C ALA A 24 11.49 12.35 1.79
N SER A 25 12.08 11.90 2.90
CA SER A 25 11.35 11.16 3.90
C SER A 25 10.31 12.11 4.49
N THR A 26 9.10 12.08 3.95
CA THR A 26 7.95 12.71 4.58
C THR A 26 7.64 11.91 5.84
N LEU A 27 8.24 12.35 6.95
CA LEU A 27 7.79 11.96 8.27
C LEU A 27 6.35 12.46 8.44
N VAL A 28 5.37 11.59 8.15
CA VAL A 28 3.96 11.89 8.40
C VAL A 28 3.74 11.76 9.92
N ILE A 29 3.81 12.89 10.63
CA ILE A 29 3.41 12.97 12.03
C ILE A 29 1.88 12.83 12.08
N GLY A 30 1.42 11.58 12.21
CA GLY A 30 0.03 11.18 12.48
C GLY A 30 -0.85 11.05 11.24
N GLY A 31 -1.30 9.82 10.94
CA GLY A 31 -2.34 9.59 9.92
C GLY A 31 -1.81 9.17 8.55
N GLY A 32 -1.06 8.06 8.48
CA GLY A 32 -0.80 7.40 7.21
C GLY A 32 -2.07 6.88 6.55
N ALA A 33 -2.04 6.66 5.24
CA ALA A 33 -3.11 6.06 4.47
C ALA A 33 -3.55 4.71 5.05
N ALA A 34 -2.65 3.92 5.65
CA ALA A 34 -3.03 2.69 6.36
C ALA A 34 -3.96 2.97 7.57
N LYS A 35 -3.69 4.06 8.31
CA LYS A 35 -4.56 4.48 9.42
C LYS A 35 -5.91 4.95 8.89
N GLU A 36 -5.93 5.80 7.87
CA GLU A 36 -7.18 6.28 7.28
C GLU A 36 -8.02 5.14 6.68
N CYS A 37 -7.37 4.15 6.07
CA CYS A 37 -7.98 2.91 5.61
C CYS A 37 -8.63 2.14 6.77
N SER A 38 -7.91 1.99 7.89
CA SER A 38 -8.44 1.33 9.08
C SER A 38 -9.61 2.10 9.70
N ASP A 39 -9.53 3.43 9.77
CA ASP A 39 -10.60 4.28 10.28
C ASP A 39 -11.84 4.18 9.37
N ALA A 40 -11.67 4.09 8.04
CA ALA A 40 -12.76 3.86 7.09
C ALA A 40 -13.45 2.50 7.29
N ALA A 41 -12.66 1.44 7.44
CA ALA A 41 -13.17 0.10 7.67
C ALA A 41 -13.97 0.05 8.98
N GLN A 42 -13.48 0.65 10.06
CA GLN A 42 -14.16 0.69 11.35
C GLN A 42 -15.42 1.57 11.35
N SER A 43 -15.40 2.70 10.64
CA SER A 43 -16.52 3.66 10.65
C SER A 43 -17.73 3.23 9.79
N GLY A 44 -17.72 2.03 9.22
CA GLY A 44 -18.81 1.58 8.34
C GLY A 44 -18.77 2.16 6.92
N ARG A 45 -17.75 2.95 6.56
CA ARG A 45 -17.64 3.52 5.20
C ARG A 45 -17.46 2.42 4.17
N SER A 46 -17.85 2.72 2.93
CA SER A 46 -17.70 1.82 1.79
C SER A 46 -17.65 2.58 0.48
N ASP A 47 -17.16 3.83 0.49
CA ASP A 47 -16.96 4.61 -0.73
C ASP A 47 -15.67 4.18 -1.46
N SER A 48 -15.62 4.39 -2.77
CA SER A 48 -14.47 4.03 -3.59
C SER A 48 -13.18 4.77 -3.21
N ARG A 49 -13.30 5.98 -2.63
CA ARG A 49 -12.14 6.72 -2.12
C ARG A 49 -11.48 5.98 -0.96
N SER A 50 -12.27 5.40 -0.06
CA SER A 50 -11.75 4.61 1.07
C SER A 50 -10.97 3.39 0.60
N ILE A 51 -11.45 2.69 -0.43
CA ILE A 51 -10.69 1.58 -1.05
C ILE A 51 -9.39 2.08 -1.66
N LEU A 52 -9.42 3.22 -2.37
CA LEU A 52 -8.23 3.82 -2.97
C LEU A 52 -7.20 4.19 -1.91
N THR A 53 -7.62 4.77 -0.78
CA THR A 53 -6.74 5.07 0.36
C THR A 53 -6.01 3.82 0.84
N CYS A 54 -6.71 2.68 0.98
CA CYS A 54 -6.08 1.41 1.33
C CYS A 54 -5.09 0.93 0.26
N THR A 55 -5.43 1.07 -1.02
CA THR A 55 -4.52 0.72 -2.14
C THR A 55 -3.26 1.57 -2.10
N THR A 56 -3.39 2.88 -1.93
CA THR A 56 -2.25 3.78 -1.77
C THR A 56 -1.37 3.33 -0.60
N ALA A 57 -1.95 3.03 0.57
CA ALA A 57 -1.19 2.54 1.71
C ALA A 57 -0.36 1.30 1.38
N LEU A 58 -0.95 0.33 0.67
CA LEU A 58 -0.27 -0.92 0.30
C LEU A 58 0.86 -0.70 -0.73
N GLU A 59 0.71 0.29 -1.62
CA GLU A 59 1.63 0.56 -2.72
C GLU A 59 2.79 1.48 -2.33
N VAL A 60 2.52 2.52 -1.53
CA VAL A 60 3.48 3.62 -1.31
C VAL A 60 4.04 3.66 0.10
N GLU A 61 3.32 3.15 1.10
CA GLU A 61 3.79 3.21 2.48
C GLU A 61 4.72 2.04 2.82
N THR A 62 5.75 2.35 3.61
CA THR A 62 6.58 1.32 4.22
C THR A 62 5.86 0.78 5.45
N LEU A 63 5.11 -0.30 5.26
CA LEU A 63 4.32 -0.95 6.31
C LEU A 63 5.13 -2.07 6.99
N SER A 64 4.94 -2.22 8.31
CA SER A 64 5.33 -3.46 9.00
C SER A 64 4.56 -4.65 8.42
N PHE A 65 5.06 -5.87 8.59
CA PHE A 65 4.36 -7.05 8.06
C PHE A 65 2.92 -7.15 8.62
N ARG A 66 2.73 -6.86 9.91
CA ARG A 66 1.41 -6.85 10.55
C ARG A 66 0.50 -5.76 10.01
N ASP A 67 1.02 -4.55 9.82
CA ASP A 67 0.22 -3.44 9.27
C ASP A 67 -0.16 -3.69 7.83
N ARG A 68 0.72 -4.31 7.04
CA ARG A 68 0.42 -4.72 5.66
C ARG A 68 -0.72 -5.75 5.63
N ALA A 69 -0.64 -6.80 6.44
CA ALA A 69 -1.71 -7.81 6.55
C ALA A 69 -3.04 -7.16 6.96
N ARG A 70 -3.03 -6.30 7.99
CA ARG A 70 -4.23 -5.59 8.46
C ARG A 70 -4.78 -4.61 7.43
N THR A 71 -3.93 -3.98 6.61
CA THR A 71 -4.37 -3.06 5.55
C THR A 71 -5.07 -3.82 4.43
N PHE A 72 -4.58 -5.00 4.04
CA PHE A 72 -5.32 -5.90 3.15
C PHE A 72 -6.68 -6.28 3.74
N VAL A 73 -6.73 -6.69 5.01
CA VAL A 73 -8.00 -7.00 5.69
C VAL A 73 -8.97 -5.82 5.65
N ASN A 74 -8.52 -4.62 6.01
CA ASN A 74 -9.36 -3.41 5.99
C ASN A 74 -9.89 -3.12 4.58
N ARG A 75 -9.05 -3.24 3.54
CA ARG A 75 -9.49 -3.06 2.15
C ARG A 75 -10.53 -4.10 1.73
N GLY A 76 -10.31 -5.37 2.09
CA GLY A 76 -11.26 -6.45 1.86
C GLY A 76 -12.62 -6.21 2.54
N VAL A 77 -12.63 -5.69 3.78
CA VAL A 77 -13.87 -5.32 4.48
C VAL A 77 -14.63 -4.22 3.74
N LEU A 78 -13.94 -3.20 3.22
CA LEU A 78 -14.57 -2.15 2.41
C LEU A 78 -15.16 -2.70 1.10
N GLN A 79 -14.44 -3.61 0.43
CA GLN A 79 -14.88 -4.29 -0.79
C GLN A 79 -16.08 -5.21 -0.54
N MET A 80 -16.10 -5.95 0.57
CA MET A 80 -17.24 -6.77 1.01
C MET A 80 -18.53 -5.94 1.10
N ARG A 81 -18.45 -4.73 1.67
CA ARG A 81 -19.61 -3.82 1.77
C ARG A 81 -20.10 -3.35 0.39
N GLN A 82 -19.21 -3.27 -0.59
CA GLN A 82 -19.55 -2.99 -1.99
C GLN A 82 -19.94 -4.26 -2.78
N ARG A 83 -20.10 -5.42 -2.12
CA ARG A 83 -20.36 -6.73 -2.74
C ARG A 83 -19.29 -7.17 -3.75
N GLN A 84 -18.07 -6.65 -3.63
CA GLN A 84 -16.93 -7.03 -4.46
C GLN A 84 -16.24 -8.26 -3.87
N PHE A 85 -16.97 -9.37 -3.78
CA PHE A 85 -16.55 -10.56 -3.03
C PHE A 85 -15.25 -11.17 -3.55
N SER A 86 -15.07 -11.28 -4.88
CA SER A 86 -13.84 -11.82 -5.46
C SER A 86 -12.59 -10.99 -5.10
N ALA A 87 -12.72 -9.65 -5.07
CA ALA A 87 -11.63 -8.77 -4.69
C ALA A 87 -11.32 -8.87 -3.19
N ALA A 88 -12.37 -8.89 -2.36
CA ALA A 88 -12.22 -9.03 -0.92
C ALA A 88 -11.53 -10.34 -0.55
N ARG A 89 -11.92 -11.46 -1.19
CA ARG A 89 -11.29 -12.75 -0.99
C ARG A 89 -9.80 -12.73 -1.35
N ALA A 90 -9.44 -12.09 -2.45
CA ALA A 90 -8.03 -11.94 -2.83
C ALA A 90 -7.23 -11.16 -1.79
N ASP A 91 -7.80 -10.09 -1.23
CA ASP A 91 -7.17 -9.32 -0.15
C ASP A 91 -7.02 -10.16 1.13
N PHE A 92 -8.03 -10.96 1.50
CA PHE A 92 -7.92 -11.87 2.65
C PHE A 92 -6.90 -13.00 2.42
N ASP A 93 -6.83 -13.55 1.22
CA ASP A 93 -5.81 -14.55 0.85
C ASP A 93 -4.38 -13.97 0.99
N GLN A 94 -4.17 -12.72 0.54
CA GLN A 94 -2.89 -12.01 0.72
C GLN A 94 -2.58 -11.77 2.20
N ALA A 95 -3.55 -11.30 2.99
CA ALA A 95 -3.37 -11.07 4.42
C ALA A 95 -2.97 -12.36 5.16
N GLY A 96 -3.64 -13.48 4.89
CA GLY A 96 -3.33 -14.78 5.51
C GLY A 96 -1.99 -15.36 5.08
N THR A 97 -1.48 -14.97 3.91
CA THR A 97 -0.11 -15.31 3.49
C THR A 97 0.94 -14.53 4.29
N ILE A 98 0.63 -13.30 4.69
CA ILE A 98 1.57 -12.41 5.41
C ILE A 98 1.56 -12.67 6.92
N ASP A 99 0.38 -12.82 7.52
CA ASP A 99 0.19 -13.12 8.94
C ASP A 99 -0.82 -14.27 9.09
N PRO A 100 -0.35 -15.53 9.07
CA PRO A 100 -1.22 -16.71 9.20
C PRO A 100 -1.94 -16.80 10.55
N ASP A 101 -1.45 -16.10 11.57
CA ASP A 101 -2.06 -16.09 12.91
C ASP A 101 -3.13 -15.00 13.06
N LEU A 102 -3.35 -14.17 12.02
CA LEU A 102 -4.35 -13.11 12.02
C LEU A 102 -5.77 -13.67 11.85
N GLY A 103 -6.38 -14.10 12.95
CA GLY A 103 -7.69 -14.78 12.97
C GLY A 103 -8.83 -14.06 12.23
N GLU A 104 -8.81 -12.72 12.17
CA GLU A 104 -9.78 -11.92 11.42
C GLU A 104 -9.82 -12.30 9.92
N VAL A 105 -8.69 -12.74 9.34
CA VAL A 105 -8.61 -13.19 7.94
C VAL A 105 -9.59 -14.32 7.66
N TYR A 106 -9.60 -15.35 8.52
CA TYR A 106 -10.43 -16.53 8.30
C TYR A 106 -11.92 -16.23 8.45
N VAL A 107 -12.28 -15.44 9.47
CA VAL A 107 -13.66 -14.99 9.68
C VAL A 107 -14.17 -14.19 8.47
N ASN A 108 -13.38 -13.22 8.01
CA ASN A 108 -13.76 -12.39 6.88
C ASN A 108 -13.81 -13.17 5.57
N ARG A 109 -12.87 -14.09 5.33
CA ARG A 109 -12.86 -14.97 4.15
C ARG A 109 -14.06 -15.92 4.14
N GLY A 110 -14.42 -16.48 5.29
CA GLY A 110 -15.63 -17.26 5.47
C GLY A 110 -16.89 -16.46 5.12
N ALA A 111 -16.98 -15.23 5.63
CA ALA A 111 -18.08 -14.30 5.28
C ALA A 111 -18.10 -13.97 3.79
N THR A 112 -16.94 -13.87 3.12
CA THR A 112 -16.87 -13.67 1.67
C THR A 112 -17.42 -14.85 0.90
N PHE A 113 -17.08 -16.09 1.27
CA PHE A 113 -17.65 -17.28 0.62
C PHE A 113 -19.17 -17.34 0.80
N VAL A 114 -19.68 -17.01 1.99
CA VAL A 114 -21.14 -16.90 2.21
C VAL A 114 -21.76 -15.83 1.30
N GLY A 115 -21.09 -14.68 1.13
CA GLY A 115 -21.51 -13.64 0.18
C GLY A 115 -21.49 -14.08 -1.29
N GLU A 116 -20.61 -15.01 -1.66
CA GLU A 116 -20.56 -15.69 -2.96
C GLU A 116 -21.57 -16.86 -3.07
N GLU A 117 -22.43 -17.09 -2.07
CA GLU A 117 -23.32 -18.27 -1.95
C GLU A 117 -22.60 -19.63 -1.88
N ARG A 118 -21.30 -19.61 -1.57
CA ARG A 118 -20.42 -20.77 -1.41
C ARG A 118 -20.37 -21.20 0.04
N TYR A 119 -21.51 -21.61 0.57
CA TYR A 119 -21.69 -21.86 2.00
C TYR A 119 -20.76 -22.94 2.56
N ARG A 120 -20.46 -23.97 1.78
CA ARG A 120 -19.58 -25.07 2.22
C ARG A 120 -18.17 -24.55 2.48
N GLU A 121 -17.58 -23.87 1.50
CA GLU A 121 -16.26 -23.26 1.66
C GLU A 121 -16.24 -22.21 2.79
N GLY A 122 -17.35 -21.49 3.01
CA GLY A 122 -17.48 -20.56 4.12
C GLY A 122 -17.42 -21.23 5.50
N LEU A 123 -18.10 -22.37 5.66
CA LEU A 123 -18.09 -23.15 6.91
C LEU A 123 -16.73 -23.80 7.18
N GLU A 124 -15.94 -24.10 6.15
CA GLU A 124 -14.58 -24.64 6.31
C GLU A 124 -13.56 -23.61 6.84
N GLN A 125 -13.92 -22.32 6.90
CA GLN A 125 -13.03 -21.27 7.40
C GLN A 125 -13.08 -21.05 8.92
N ILE A 126 -14.13 -21.51 9.61
CA ILE A 126 -14.43 -21.19 11.02
C ILE A 126 -14.59 -22.44 11.87
#